data_AF-K2CUZ3-F1
#
_entry.id   AF-K2CUZ3-F1
#
_cell.length_a   1.000
_cell.length_b   1.000
_cell.length_c   1.000
_cell.angle_alpha   90.00
_cell.angle_beta   90.00
_cell.angle_gamma   90.00
#
_symmetry.space_group_name_H-M   'P 1'
#
loop_
_entity.id
_entity.type
_entity.pdbx_description
1 polymer ?
#
loop_
_entity_poly.entity_id
_entity_poly.type
_entity_poly.pdbx_seq_one_letter_code
_entity_poly.pdbx_strand_id
1 'polypeptide(L)' 'MKILIVLTYYRPHISGLTIYAERLAKAFAVRGHEVTVLTSRFKKELPSEEIVSGVRIVRAPVLFRLSKGVIMPTFGFIAN' A
#
# COMPACT_ATOMS: atom_id res chain seq x y z
N MET A 1 2.86 17.70 4.27
CA MET A 1 1.52 17.37 3.73
C MET A 1 1.25 15.89 3.98
N LYS A 2 -0.02 15.49 4.05
CA LYS A 2 -0.43 14.08 4.11
C LYS A 2 -0.72 13.57 2.70
N ILE A 3 -0.06 12.49 2.29
CA ILE A 3 -0.17 11.89 0.96
C ILE A 3 -0.61 10.44 1.10
N LEU A 4 -1.76 10.10 0.53
CA LEU A 4 -2.25 8.74 0.44
C LEU A 4 -2.05 8.21 -0.98
N ILE A 5 -1.30 7.12 -1.12
CA ILE A 5 -1.08 6.42 -2.39
C ILE A 5 -1.83 5.10 -2.32
N VAL A 6 -2.76 4.88 -3.25
CA VAL A 6 -3.61 3.69 -3.29
C VAL A 6 -3.24 2.80 -4.47
N LEU A 7 -3.05 1.51 -4.22
CA LEU A 7 -2.77 0.51 -5.25
C LEU A 7 -3.18 -0.89 -4.80
N THR A 8 -3.73 -1.69 -5.71
CA THR A 8 -4.19 -3.06 -5.42
C THR A 8 -3.08 -3.93 -4.83
N TYR A 9 -1.88 -3.86 -5.38
CA TYR A 9 -0.70 -4.58 -4.88
C TYR A 9 0.44 -3.61 -4.66
N TYR A 10 1.25 -3.87 -3.64
CA TYR A 10 2.50 -3.18 -3.39
C TYR A 10 3.57 -4.19 -2.97
N ARG A 11 4.71 -3.74 -2.46
CA ARG A 11 5.80 -4.62 -2.02
C ARG A 11 5.29 -5.72 -1.06
N PRO A 12 5.72 -6.99 -1.28
CA PRO A 12 6.77 -7.45 -2.20
C PRO A 12 6.32 -7.73 -3.65
N HIS A 13 5.08 -7.43 -4.05
CA HIS A 13 4.67 -7.58 -5.45
C HIS A 13 5.40 -6.57 -6.35
N ILE A 14 6.04 -7.07 -7.41
CA ILE A 14 6.89 -6.29 -8.31
C ILE A 14 6.22 -6.13 -9.67
N SER A 15 6.00 -4.88 -10.07
CA SER A 15 5.57 -4.48 -11.41
C SER A 15 6.13 -3.07 -11.69
N GLY A 16 6.03 -2.60 -12.93
CA GLY A 16 6.39 -1.21 -13.26
C GLY A 16 5.65 -0.20 -12.38
N LEU A 17 4.34 -0.40 -12.18
CA LEU A 17 3.52 0.47 -11.32
C LEU A 17 4.01 0.49 -9.87
N THR A 18 4.30 -0.67 -9.27
CA THR A 18 4.72 -0.72 -7.87
C THR A 18 6.11 -0.14 -7.65
N ILE A 19 7.01 -0.25 -8.63
CA ILE A 19 8.33 0.37 -8.61
C ILE A 19 8.22 1.91 -8.63
N TYR A 20 7.40 2.47 -9.52
CA TYR A 20 7.21 3.92 -9.60
C TYR A 20 6.51 4.47 -8.36
N ALA A 21 5.47 3.78 -7.87
CA ALA A 21 4.78 4.16 -6.64
C ALA A 21 5.74 4.19 -5.45
N GLU A 22 6.62 3.19 -5.31
CA GLU A 22 7.62 3.16 -4.24
C GLU A 22 8.63 4.29 -4.36
N ARG A 23 9.18 4.53 -5.56
CA ARG A 23 10.14 5.61 -5.79
C ARG A 23 9.55 6.96 -5.44
N LEU A 24 8.30 7.22 -5.86
CA LEU A 24 7.59 8.45 -5.56
C LEU A 24 7.30 8.59 -4.06
N ALA A 25 6.80 7.52 -3.43
CA ALA A 25 6.51 7.51 -1.99
C ALA A 25 7.75 7.83 -1.16
N LYS A 26 8.89 7.19 -1.47
CA LYS A 26 10.17 7.44 -0.80
C LYS A 26 10.65 8.86 -1.05
N ALA A 27 10.56 9.36 -2.29
CA ALA A 27 10.96 10.71 -2.64
C ALA A 27 10.15 11.80 -1.89
N PHE A 28 8.86 11.54 -1.63
CA PHE A 28 8.02 12.42 -0.82
C PHE A 28 8.33 12.31 0.67
N ALA A 29 8.55 11.09 1.19
CA ALA A 29 8.93 10.89 2.58
C ALA A 29 10.26 11.60 2.92
N VAL A 30 11.26 11.49 2.04
CA VAL A 30 12.56 12.20 2.18
C VAL A 30 12.39 13.72 2.20
N ARG A 31 11.36 14.27 1.55
CA ARG A 31 11.03 15.71 1.56
C ARG A 31 10.21 16.13 2.79
N GLY A 32 10.03 15.25 3.77
CA GLY A 32 9.31 15.55 5.01
C GLY A 32 7.78 15.48 4.89
N HIS A 33 7.25 14.81 3.86
CA HIS A 33 5.82 14.54 3.79
C HIS A 33 5.45 13.27 4.55
N GLU A 34 4.24 13.24 5.12
CA GLU A 34 3.66 12.03 5.71
C GLU A 34 3.04 11.21 4.59
N VAL A 35 3.65 10.08 4.24
CA VAL A 35 3.24 9.25 3.12
C VAL A 35 2.72 7.92 3.61
N THR A 36 1.47 7.61 3.23
CA THR A 36 0.86 6.30 3.46
C THR A 36 0.57 5.61 2.13
N VAL A 37 1.01 4.36 2.00
CA VAL A 37 0.60 3.45 0.93
C VAL A 37 -0.49 2.54 1.47
N LEU A 38 -1.71 2.65 0.94
CA LEU A 38 -2.81 1.75 1.23
C LEU A 38 -2.94 0.72 0.10
N THR A 39 -2.85 -0.55 0.46
CA THR A 39 -2.82 -1.66 -0.50
C THR A 39 -3.52 -2.90 0.03
N SER A 40 -3.56 -3.99 -0.75
CA SER A 40 -4.10 -5.26 -0.28
C SER A 40 -3.09 -6.06 0.53
N ARG A 41 -3.59 -6.80 1.52
CA ARG A 41 -2.85 -7.87 2.20
C ARG A 41 -2.95 -9.16 1.39
N PHE A 42 -2.48 -9.12 0.14
CA PHE A 42 -2.62 -10.25 -0.78
C PHE A 42 -1.96 -11.54 -0.26
N LYS A 43 -0.91 -11.44 0.55
CA LYS A 43 -0.25 -12.55 1.25
C LYS A 43 -0.54 -12.44 2.76
N LYS A 44 -1.01 -13.53 3.38
CA LYS A 44 -1.43 -13.53 4.81
C LYS A 44 -0.25 -13.28 5.74
N GLU A 45 0.94 -13.73 5.35
CA GLU A 45 2.19 -13.58 6.08
C GLU A 45 2.73 -12.14 6.11
N LEU A 46 2.25 -11.26 5.22
CA LEU A 46 2.65 -9.84 5.25
C LEU A 46 2.06 -9.16 6.49
N PRO A 47 2.79 -8.23 7.12
CA PRO A 47 2.22 -7.43 8.21
C PRO A 47 1.08 -6.57 7.68
N SER A 48 0.04 -6.40 8.51
CA SER A 48 -1.08 -5.51 8.22
C SER A 48 -0.64 -4.05 8.14
N GLU A 49 0.41 -3.69 8.87
CA GLU A 49 1.01 -2.37 8.86
C GLU A 49 2.52 -2.46 9.09
N GLU A 50 3.30 -1.64 8.39
CA GLU A 50 4.73 -1.46 8.62
C GLU A 50 5.20 -0.10 8.12
N ILE A 51 6.38 0.36 8.56
CA ILE A 51 7.04 1.55 8.02
C ILE A 51 8.34 1.12 7.34
N VAL A 52 8.49 1.48 6.06
CA VAL A 52 9.68 1.17 5.26
C VAL A 52 10.18 2.45 4.60
N SER A 53 11.44 2.82 4.85
CA SER A 53 12.06 4.03 4.27
C SER A 53 11.23 5.30 4.52
N GLY A 54 10.64 5.44 5.72
CA GLY A 54 9.79 6.59 6.07
C GLY A 54 8.38 6.58 5.46
N VAL A 55 8.00 5.53 4.73
CA VAL A 55 6.66 5.36 4.16
C VAL A 55 5.86 4.39 5.02
N ARG A 56 4.69 4.81 5.50
CA ARG A 56 3.74 3.94 6.20
C ARG A 56 3.01 3.08 5.18
N ILE A 57 3.01 1.77 5.35
CA ILE A 57 2.35 0.82 4.45
C ILE A 57 1.22 0.16 5.23
N VAL A 58 -0.01 0.34 4.78
CA VAL A 58 -1.21 -0.26 5.36
C VAL A 58 -1.80 -1.25 4.38
N ARG A 59 -2.04 -2.48 4.84
CA ARG A 59 -2.54 -3.58 4.03
C ARG A 59 -3.93 -4.00 4.47
N ALA A 60 -4.93 -3.68 3.67
CA ALA A 60 -6.30 -4.06 3.89
C ALA A 60 -6.50 -5.58 3.73
N PRO A 61 -7.22 -6.25 4.66
CA PRO A 61 -7.59 -7.65 4.53
C PRO A 61 -8.29 -7.96 3.20
N VAL A 62 -7.91 -9.08 2.58
CA VAL A 62 -8.51 -9.58 1.35
C VAL A 62 -9.52 -10.67 1.70
N LEU A 63 -10.79 -10.48 1.34
CA LEU A 63 -11.83 -11.49 1.49
C LEU A 63 -11.66 -12.59 0.43
N PHE A 64 -11.57 -12.22 -0.84
CA PHE A 64 -11.27 -13.13 -1.94
C PHE A 64 -10.63 -12.42 -3.13
N ARG A 65 -10.08 -13.19 -4.07
CA ARG A 65 -9.50 -12.72 -5.34
C ARG A 65 -10.43 -13.06 -6.50
N LEU A 66 -10.55 -12.14 -7.45
CA LEU A 66 -11.24 -12.36 -8.72
C LEU A 66 -10.28 -12.01 -9.86
N SER A 67 -9.73 -13.05 -10.52
CA SER A 67 -8.63 -12.88 -11.47
C SER A 67 -7.46 -12.12 -10.83
N LYS A 68 -7.09 -10.94 -11.35
CA LYS A 68 -6.07 -10.06 -10.78
C LYS A 68 -6.60 -9.12 -9.68
N GLY A 69 -7.91 -8.98 -9.55
CA GLY A 69 -8.54 -8.12 -8.54
C GLY A 69 -8.62 -8.78 -7.15
N VAL A 70 -8.78 -7.95 -6.13
CA VAL A 70 -9.07 -8.37 -4.75
C VAL A 70 -10.32 -7.65 -4.24
N ILE A 71 -11.10 -8.35 -3.42
CA ILE A 71 -12.21 -7.75 -2.68
C ILE A 71 -11.75 -7.53 -1.23
N MET A 72 -11.86 -6.29 -0.77
CA MET A 72 -11.40 -5.83 0.55
C MET A 72 -12.53 -5.03 1.22
N PRO A 73 -13.50 -5.67 1.87
CA PRO A 73 -14.69 -4.98 2.41
C PRO A 73 -14.36 -3.88 3.42
N THR A 74 -13.23 -4.01 4.14
CA THR A 74 -12.79 -3.03 5.12
C THR A 74 -12.00 -1.87 4.52
N PHE A 75 -11.78 -1.84 3.20
CA PHE A 75 -10.85 -0.89 2.56
C PHE A 75 -11.21 0.58 2.80
N GLY A 76 -12.49 0.94 2.61
CA GLY A 76 -12.97 2.31 2.83
C GLY A 76 -12.83 2.78 4.27
N PHE A 77 -13.06 1.89 5.25
CA PHE A 77 -12.87 2.21 6.67
C PHE A 77 -11.41 2.40 7.07
N ILE A 78 -10.47 1.86 6.30
CA ILE A 78 -9.03 2.00 6.55
C ILE A 78 -8.48 3.26 5.85
N ALA A 79 -9.16 3.76 4.81
CA ALA A 79 -8.78 4.94 4.05
C ALA A 79 -9.15 6.25 4.77
N ASN A 80 -8.57 6.47 5.96
CA ASN A 80 -8.73 7.68 6.79
C ASN A 80 -7.41 8.45 6.92
#